data_AF-A0A4Z0PBG7-F1
#
_entry.id   AF-A0A4Z0PBG7-F1
#
_cell.length_a   1.000
_cell.length_b   1.000
_cell.length_c   1.000
_cell.angle_alpha   90.00
_cell.angle_beta   90.00
_cell.angle_gamma   90.00
#
_symmetry.space_group_name_H-M   'P 1'
#
loop_
_entity.id
_entity.type
_entity.pdbx_description
1 polymer ?
#
loop_
_entity_poly.entity_id
_entity_poly.type
_entity_poly.pdbx_seq_one_letter_code
_entity_poly.pdbx_strand_id
1 'polypeptide(L)'
;MADQFELPIPIKLTNPHHVDEYYGPAEGYIDVAAACAAVPIEVRYYGLTVGIQSADGIVEYWWRKLLTNEGLIPKTTGGGDGEPSTPYTLPVASDTVLGGVKIGADSGLEIDPTTGHLKAKPTEGGAVDFTPNVTLNSLKAGTRYQISAQRAFELATTAYFTPAFEGFTFDGVGSTTREEGTAYSAGVHPFAWGTSNQANIAPGGLTIRDITANQNLATGLENDGFENISVPGFTVGLGESRRYLISGNDTNGDAFFAQIVISGARYIFYGSMGSAPTTSAQVRALAGKQLTTQGNTFTLNTGNVDRTFGFWAPPGLTLKLVTDQETNATLTSQYVAQPFSVDNAGGTPVAGTLYVMQQAIPFSSNHRHLITLG
;
A
#
# COMPACT_ATOMS: atom_id res chain seq x y z
N MET A 1 37.34 5.59 -82.07
CA MET A 1 36.46 5.72 -80.88
C MET A 1 35.26 6.55 -81.27
N ALA A 2 34.17 5.87 -81.57
CA ALA A 2 32.81 6.37 -81.43
C ALA A 2 32.02 5.11 -81.03
N ASP A 3 31.52 5.09 -79.80
CA ASP A 3 30.82 3.95 -79.20
C ASP A 3 29.61 3.58 -80.04
N GLN A 4 29.63 2.37 -80.60
CA GLN A 4 28.50 1.79 -81.32
C GLN A 4 27.62 1.09 -80.28
N PHE A 5 26.51 1.74 -79.92
CA PHE A 5 25.52 1.22 -78.98
C PHE A 5 24.71 0.12 -79.67
N GLU A 6 25.14 -1.14 -79.54
CA GLU A 6 24.39 -2.30 -80.04
C GLU A 6 23.26 -2.66 -79.06
N LEU A 7 22.02 -2.29 -79.41
CA LEU A 7 20.82 -2.76 -78.71
C LEU A 7 20.51 -4.22 -79.11
N PRO A 8 20.15 -5.12 -78.18
CA PRO A 8 20.02 -6.57 -78.44
C PRO A 8 18.79 -7.01 -79.28
N ILE A 9 18.14 -6.07 -79.96
CA ILE A 9 16.96 -6.27 -80.80
C ILE A 9 17.10 -5.28 -81.95
N PRO A 10 16.79 -5.63 -83.22
CA PRO A 10 16.92 -4.70 -84.35
C PRO A 10 15.87 -3.58 -84.26
N ILE A 11 16.07 -2.64 -83.34
CA ILE A 11 15.31 -1.40 -83.22
C ILE A 11 15.92 -0.44 -84.24
N LYS A 12 15.30 -0.36 -85.42
CA LYS A 12 15.57 0.73 -86.36
C LYS A 12 14.92 2.00 -85.81
N LEU A 13 15.74 2.94 -85.35
CA LEU A 13 15.32 4.31 -85.14
C LEU A 13 15.18 4.97 -86.51
N THR A 14 14.00 4.84 -87.12
CA THR A 14 13.63 5.67 -88.28
C THR A 14 13.22 7.03 -87.75
N ASN A 15 13.86 8.10 -88.23
CA ASN A 15 13.33 9.45 -88.03
C ASN A 15 11.90 9.46 -88.60
N PRO A 16 10.85 9.65 -87.79
CA PRO A 16 9.49 9.60 -88.29
C PRO A 16 9.27 10.82 -89.19
N HIS A 17 9.39 10.64 -90.49
CA HIS A 17 8.95 11.62 -91.47
C HIS A 17 7.43 11.48 -91.67
N HIS A 18 6.77 12.58 -92.03
CA HIS A 18 5.35 12.56 -92.34
C HIS A 18 5.12 11.63 -93.54
N VAL A 19 4.01 10.87 -93.57
CA VAL A 19 3.73 9.93 -94.68
C VAL A 19 3.67 10.61 -96.04
N ASP A 20 3.34 11.90 -96.06
CA ASP A 20 3.33 12.76 -97.24
C ASP A 20 4.74 12.95 -97.83
N GLU A 21 5.80 12.82 -97.04
CA GLU A 21 7.19 12.88 -97.51
C GLU A 21 7.62 11.59 -98.23
N TYR A 22 6.95 10.47 -97.94
CA TYR A 22 7.23 9.18 -98.57
C TYR A 22 6.35 8.88 -99.79
N TYR A 23 5.09 9.31 -99.76
CA TYR A 23 4.08 8.93 -100.76
C TYR A 23 3.38 10.13 -101.41
N GLY A 24 3.55 11.33 -100.86
CA GLY A 24 2.82 12.53 -101.28
C GLY A 24 3.65 13.46 -102.18
N PRO A 25 2.97 14.27 -103.00
CA PRO A 25 3.62 15.43 -103.61
C PRO A 25 3.94 16.48 -102.52
N ALA A 26 4.99 17.27 -102.73
CA ALA A 26 5.44 18.29 -101.77
C ALA A 26 4.36 19.34 -101.42
N GLU A 27 3.34 19.49 -102.28
CA GLU A 27 2.25 20.45 -102.11
C GLU A 27 0.97 19.82 -101.50
N GLY A 28 0.99 18.54 -101.12
CA GLY A 28 -0.19 17.81 -100.62
C GLY A 28 -1.08 17.25 -101.74
N TYR A 29 -1.95 16.29 -101.40
CA TYR A 29 -2.81 15.62 -102.39
C TYR A 29 -3.96 16.53 -102.85
N ILE A 30 -4.35 16.45 -104.13
CA ILE A 30 -5.44 17.29 -104.66
C ILE A 30 -6.83 16.91 -104.13
N ASP A 31 -7.02 15.65 -103.71
CA ASP A 31 -8.25 15.14 -103.09
C ASP A 31 -7.99 13.82 -102.32
N VAL A 32 -9.05 13.29 -101.69
CA VAL A 32 -9.04 12.03 -100.93
C VAL A 32 -8.71 10.82 -101.80
N ALA A 33 -9.15 10.82 -103.06
CA ALA A 33 -8.93 9.70 -103.97
C ALA A 33 -7.46 9.61 -104.38
N ALA A 34 -6.83 10.75 -104.67
CA ALA A 34 -5.40 10.86 -104.95
C ALA A 34 -4.56 10.42 -103.75
N ALA A 35 -4.91 10.86 -102.54
CA ALA A 35 -4.23 10.43 -101.31
C ALA A 35 -4.32 8.92 -101.11
N CYS A 36 -5.50 8.34 -101.31
CA CYS A 36 -5.69 6.89 -101.20
C CYS A 36 -5.07 6.11 -102.37
N ALA A 37 -4.93 6.67 -103.55
CA ALA A 37 -4.21 5.98 -104.64
C ALA A 37 -2.70 5.93 -104.36
N ALA A 38 -2.16 7.01 -103.77
CA ALA A 38 -0.74 7.15 -103.52
C ALA A 38 -0.24 6.41 -102.28
N VAL A 39 -1.04 6.35 -101.21
CA VAL A 39 -0.68 5.64 -99.96
C VAL A 39 -1.20 4.20 -100.02
N PRO A 40 -0.34 3.17 -100.17
CA PRO A 40 -0.76 1.77 -100.23
C PRO A 40 -1.54 1.34 -98.99
N ILE A 41 -2.53 0.46 -99.14
CA ILE A 41 -3.39 0.06 -98.00
C ILE A 41 -2.61 -0.64 -96.89
N GLU A 42 -1.50 -1.29 -97.24
CA GLU A 42 -0.63 -2.06 -96.35
C GLU A 42 0.13 -1.18 -95.34
N VAL A 43 0.30 0.11 -95.66
CA VAL A 43 0.97 1.07 -94.76
C VAL A 43 -0.03 1.95 -94.01
N ARG A 44 -1.33 1.83 -94.29
CA ARG A 44 -2.37 2.57 -93.57
C ARG A 44 -2.60 1.95 -92.20
N TYR A 45 -2.75 2.79 -91.19
CA TYR A 45 -3.17 2.39 -89.85
C TYR A 45 -4.09 3.45 -89.26
N TYR A 46 -4.87 3.08 -88.24
CA TYR A 46 -5.74 4.03 -87.57
C TYR A 46 -4.93 5.14 -86.92
N GLY A 47 -5.23 6.38 -87.30
CA GLY A 47 -4.50 7.56 -86.84
C GLY A 47 -3.45 8.07 -87.81
N LEU A 48 -3.13 7.36 -88.91
CA LEU A 48 -2.25 7.87 -89.96
C LEU A 48 -2.88 9.11 -90.62
N THR A 49 -2.11 10.19 -90.74
CA THR A 49 -2.55 11.49 -91.27
C THR A 49 -1.96 11.78 -92.64
N VAL A 50 -2.71 12.42 -93.54
CA VAL A 50 -2.23 12.95 -94.84
C VAL A 50 -2.71 14.38 -95.06
N GLY A 51 -1.93 15.20 -95.74
CA GLY A 51 -2.33 16.55 -96.15
C GLY A 51 -3.05 16.59 -97.50
N ILE A 52 -4.27 17.13 -97.54
CA ILE A 52 -5.07 17.30 -98.76
C ILE A 52 -5.29 18.79 -99.03
N GLN A 53 -5.01 19.24 -100.25
CA GLN A 53 -5.23 20.61 -100.70
C GLN A 53 -6.71 20.98 -100.66
N SER A 54 -6.99 22.18 -100.15
CA SER A 54 -8.29 22.83 -100.16
C SER A 54 -8.13 24.29 -100.62
N ALA A 55 -9.24 24.99 -100.85
CA ALA A 55 -9.22 26.41 -101.20
C ALA A 55 -8.52 27.29 -100.14
N ASP A 56 -8.50 26.85 -98.88
CA ASP A 56 -7.96 27.58 -97.73
C ASP A 56 -6.58 27.08 -97.28
N GLY A 57 -5.96 26.17 -98.05
CA GLY A 57 -4.66 25.55 -97.73
C GLY A 57 -4.74 24.03 -97.55
N ILE A 58 -3.69 23.42 -97.00
CA ILE A 58 -3.65 21.97 -96.76
C ILE A 58 -4.44 21.65 -95.48
N VAL A 59 -5.42 20.76 -95.61
CA VAL A 59 -6.20 20.22 -94.50
C VAL A 59 -5.68 18.83 -94.16
N GLU A 60 -5.41 18.55 -92.88
CA GLU A 60 -5.05 17.20 -92.44
C GLU A 60 -6.28 16.28 -92.46
N TYR A 61 -6.16 15.13 -93.10
CA TYR A 61 -7.10 14.03 -93.04
C TYR A 61 -6.46 12.85 -92.31
N TRP A 62 -7.26 11.96 -91.74
CA TRP A 62 -6.77 10.76 -91.08
C TRP A 62 -7.70 9.57 -91.22
N TRP A 63 -7.13 8.36 -91.25
CA TRP A 63 -7.91 7.12 -91.24
C TRP A 63 -8.39 6.83 -89.82
N ARG A 64 -9.63 7.23 -89.50
CA ARG A 64 -10.15 7.14 -88.12
C ARG A 64 -10.69 5.76 -87.74
N LYS A 65 -11.46 5.13 -88.64
CA LYS A 65 -12.22 3.89 -88.34
C LYS A 65 -12.22 2.84 -89.45
N LEU A 66 -11.89 3.23 -90.69
CA LEU A 66 -11.72 2.32 -91.82
C LEU A 66 -10.43 2.70 -92.55
N LEU A 67 -9.73 1.74 -93.16
CA LEU A 67 -8.51 2.00 -93.96
C LEU A 67 -8.81 2.23 -95.46
N THR A 68 -10.10 2.31 -95.82
CA THR A 68 -10.59 2.60 -97.18
C THR A 68 -10.67 4.11 -97.43
N ASN A 69 -11.03 4.51 -98.65
CA ASN A 69 -11.23 5.92 -99.01
C ASN A 69 -12.29 6.60 -98.14
N GLU A 70 -13.35 5.87 -97.80
CA GLU A 70 -14.44 6.34 -96.93
C GLU A 70 -13.99 6.58 -95.49
N GLY A 71 -12.91 5.93 -95.06
CA GLY A 71 -12.35 6.07 -93.73
C GLY A 71 -11.43 7.27 -93.56
N LEU A 72 -11.00 7.89 -94.66
CA LEU A 72 -10.15 9.06 -94.66
C LEU A 72 -11.00 10.32 -94.55
N ILE A 73 -11.07 10.88 -93.34
CA ILE A 73 -11.94 12.02 -93.02
C ILE A 73 -11.11 13.22 -92.55
N PRO A 74 -11.59 14.47 -92.73
CA PRO A 74 -10.86 15.65 -92.29
C PRO A 74 -10.71 15.65 -90.76
N LYS A 75 -9.55 16.07 -90.27
CA LYS A 75 -9.26 16.24 -88.85
C LYS A 75 -9.82 17.60 -88.39
N THR A 76 -11.13 17.63 -88.14
CA THR A 76 -11.88 18.87 -87.90
C THR A 76 -11.71 19.47 -86.50
N THR A 77 -10.99 18.81 -85.58
CA THR A 77 -10.69 19.34 -84.23
C THR A 77 -9.44 18.64 -83.68
N GLY A 78 -8.44 19.40 -83.23
CA GLY A 78 -7.24 18.86 -82.59
C GLY A 78 -7.56 18.28 -81.21
N GLY A 79 -8.02 17.03 -81.17
CA GLY A 79 -8.36 16.30 -79.95
C GLY A 79 -7.51 15.06 -79.82
N GLY A 80 -6.60 15.03 -78.84
CA GLY A 80 -6.11 13.76 -78.31
C GLY A 80 -7.24 13.15 -77.48
N ASP A 81 -7.79 12.02 -77.92
CA ASP A 81 -8.92 11.32 -77.30
C ASP A 81 -8.53 10.60 -75.99
N GLY A 82 -7.80 11.27 -75.10
CA GLY A 82 -7.66 10.84 -73.72
C GLY A 82 -8.91 11.24 -72.95
N GLU A 83 -9.83 10.29 -72.75
CA GLU A 83 -10.92 10.42 -71.76
C GLU A 83 -10.32 10.92 -70.42
N PRO A 84 -10.73 12.08 -69.90
CA PRO A 84 -10.21 12.58 -68.63
C PRO A 84 -10.60 11.59 -67.53
N SER A 85 -9.60 10.99 -66.87
CA SER A 85 -9.86 10.14 -65.71
C SER A 85 -10.66 10.95 -64.69
N THR A 86 -11.83 10.46 -64.30
CA THR A 86 -12.61 11.05 -63.21
C THR A 86 -11.72 11.18 -61.97
N PRO A 87 -11.50 12.39 -61.40
CA PRO A 87 -10.66 12.54 -60.23
C PRO A 87 -11.21 11.70 -59.08
N TYR A 88 -10.41 10.75 -58.59
CA TYR A 88 -10.78 10.02 -57.38
C TYR A 88 -10.73 10.99 -56.20
N THR A 89 -11.89 11.25 -55.59
CA THR A 89 -12.00 12.10 -54.40
C THR A 89 -11.92 11.21 -53.17
N LEU A 90 -10.95 11.46 -52.29
CA LEU A 90 -10.86 10.74 -51.02
C LEU A 90 -12.10 11.01 -50.18
N PRO A 91 -12.67 10.00 -49.50
CA PRO A 91 -13.76 10.21 -48.55
C PRO A 91 -13.37 11.22 -47.48
N VAL A 92 -14.32 12.10 -47.14
CA VAL A 92 -14.17 13.04 -46.02
C VAL A 92 -13.89 12.25 -44.75
N ALA A 93 -12.84 12.64 -44.02
CA ALA A 93 -12.50 11.98 -42.78
C ALA A 93 -13.65 12.12 -41.76
N SER A 94 -13.96 11.03 -41.05
CA SER A 94 -14.97 10.94 -40.01
C SER A 94 -14.47 10.05 -38.87
N ASP A 95 -15.24 9.97 -37.79
CA ASP A 95 -14.95 9.14 -36.62
C ASP A 95 -14.80 7.64 -36.92
N THR A 96 -15.17 7.21 -38.14
CA THR A 96 -15.07 5.81 -38.59
C THR A 96 -14.23 5.61 -39.87
N VAL A 97 -13.76 6.70 -40.51
CA VAL A 97 -13.04 6.66 -41.79
C VAL A 97 -11.97 7.76 -41.84
N LEU A 98 -10.69 7.40 -42.01
CA LEU A 98 -9.57 8.32 -42.18
C LEU A 98 -9.03 8.24 -43.61
N GLY A 99 -9.36 9.21 -44.47
CA GLY A 99 -8.83 9.25 -45.84
C GLY A 99 -9.11 7.96 -46.64
N GLY A 100 -10.26 7.31 -46.41
CA GLY A 100 -10.63 6.04 -47.03
C GLY A 100 -10.21 4.78 -46.28
N VAL A 101 -9.47 4.87 -45.17
CA VAL A 101 -9.15 3.74 -44.28
C VAL A 101 -10.17 3.66 -43.15
N LYS A 102 -10.88 2.54 -43.04
CA LYS A 102 -11.88 2.31 -41.98
C LYS A 102 -11.16 2.06 -40.65
N ILE A 103 -11.31 2.96 -39.69
CA ILE A 103 -10.89 2.73 -38.31
C ILE A 103 -12.12 2.30 -37.50
N GLY A 104 -12.03 1.18 -36.79
CA GLY A 104 -13.15 0.73 -35.93
C GLY A 104 -13.48 1.79 -34.88
N ALA A 105 -14.75 1.84 -34.44
CA ALA A 105 -15.22 2.78 -33.42
C ALA A 105 -14.36 2.76 -32.13
N ASP A 106 -13.77 1.61 -31.83
CA ASP A 106 -12.92 1.34 -30.66
C ASP A 106 -11.43 1.21 -31.01
N SER A 107 -10.98 1.80 -32.13
CA SER A 107 -9.58 1.70 -32.58
C SER A 107 -8.56 2.38 -31.66
N GLY A 108 -9.01 3.10 -30.63
CA GLY A 108 -8.13 3.86 -29.74
C GLY A 108 -7.46 5.05 -30.42
N LEU A 109 -7.92 5.47 -31.60
CA LEU A 109 -7.39 6.60 -32.37
C LEU A 109 -8.48 7.65 -32.61
N GLU A 110 -8.13 8.92 -32.60
CA GLU A 110 -9.01 10.06 -32.92
C GLU A 110 -8.26 11.14 -33.73
N ILE A 111 -8.98 11.94 -34.51
CA ILE A 111 -8.41 13.15 -35.12
C ILE A 111 -8.50 14.29 -34.11
N ASP A 112 -7.40 15.00 -33.94
CA ASP A 112 -7.41 16.28 -33.25
C ASP A 112 -8.19 17.33 -34.06
N PRO A 113 -9.32 17.85 -33.56
CA PRO A 113 -10.20 18.72 -34.35
C PRO A 113 -9.57 20.10 -34.64
N THR A 114 -8.48 20.47 -33.96
CA THR A 114 -7.80 21.76 -34.13
C THR A 114 -6.66 21.66 -35.13
N THR A 115 -5.92 20.56 -35.12
CA THR A 115 -4.71 20.37 -35.96
C THR A 115 -4.92 19.42 -37.14
N GLY A 116 -5.97 18.60 -37.13
CA GLY A 116 -6.21 17.56 -38.12
C GLY A 116 -5.27 16.36 -38.02
N HIS A 117 -4.44 16.30 -36.98
CA HIS A 117 -3.49 15.20 -36.77
C HIS A 117 -4.19 13.99 -36.15
N LEU A 118 -3.81 12.79 -36.59
CA LEU A 118 -4.20 11.54 -35.95
C LEU A 118 -3.45 11.39 -34.62
N LYS A 119 -4.17 11.13 -33.52
CA LYS A 119 -3.60 10.84 -32.21
C LYS A 119 -4.28 9.63 -31.59
N ALA A 120 -3.64 9.04 -30.58
CA ALA A 120 -4.30 8.08 -29.73
C ALA A 120 -5.36 8.78 -28.89
N LYS A 121 -6.55 8.18 -28.76
CA LYS A 121 -7.56 8.59 -27.78
C LYS A 121 -6.90 8.51 -26.41
N PRO A 122 -6.78 9.61 -25.65
CA PRO A 122 -6.32 9.52 -24.27
C PRO A 122 -7.32 8.64 -23.53
N THR A 123 -6.89 7.44 -23.14
CA THR A 123 -7.71 6.59 -22.28
C THR A 123 -7.62 7.20 -20.88
N GLU A 124 -8.50 8.14 -20.57
CA GLU A 124 -8.72 8.56 -19.19
C GLU A 124 -9.06 7.29 -18.39
N GLY A 125 -8.12 6.82 -17.57
CA GLY A 125 -8.31 5.64 -16.74
C GLY A 125 -7.97 4.29 -17.39
N GLY A 126 -7.08 4.23 -18.38
CA GLY A 126 -6.52 2.96 -18.84
C GLY A 126 -6.00 2.14 -17.66
N ALA A 127 -6.67 1.03 -17.36
CA ALA A 127 -6.30 0.18 -16.24
C ALA A 127 -4.90 -0.38 -16.50
N VAL A 128 -3.96 -0.09 -15.61
CA VAL A 128 -2.63 -0.65 -15.63
C VAL A 128 -2.67 -1.93 -14.81
N ASP A 129 -2.04 -2.98 -15.33
CA ASP A 129 -1.78 -4.18 -14.54
C ASP A 129 -0.76 -3.85 -13.45
N PHE A 130 -1.24 -3.77 -12.22
CA PHE A 130 -0.43 -3.52 -11.05
C PHE A 130 -0.34 -4.79 -10.21
N THR A 131 0.88 -5.25 -9.93
CA THR A 131 1.13 -6.38 -9.03
C THR A 131 2.10 -5.89 -7.96
N PRO A 132 1.62 -5.56 -6.75
CA PRO A 132 2.50 -5.04 -5.72
C PRO A 132 3.39 -6.16 -5.18
N ASN A 133 4.65 -5.85 -4.87
CA ASN A 133 5.62 -6.78 -4.27
C ASN A 133 5.57 -6.78 -2.73
N VAL A 134 4.83 -5.85 -2.15
CA VAL A 134 4.49 -5.75 -0.73
C VAL A 134 3.00 -5.46 -0.60
N THR A 135 2.39 -5.70 0.56
CA THR A 135 0.98 -5.33 0.73
C THR A 135 0.87 -3.80 0.82
N LEU A 136 0.04 -3.19 -0.03
CA LEU A 136 -0.19 -1.74 -0.09
C LEU A 136 -1.66 -1.46 0.17
N ASN A 137 -1.99 -1.00 1.38
CA ASN A 137 -3.39 -0.85 1.82
C ASN A 137 -4.16 -2.16 1.57
N SER A 138 -5.29 -2.14 0.86
CA SER A 138 -6.08 -3.34 0.55
C SER A 138 -5.52 -4.22 -0.58
N LEU A 139 -4.37 -3.88 -1.18
CA LEU A 139 -3.79 -4.65 -2.29
C LEU A 139 -2.76 -5.65 -1.75
N LYS A 140 -3.08 -6.94 -1.82
CA LYS A 140 -2.22 -8.01 -1.35
C LYS A 140 -1.00 -8.18 -2.26
N ALA A 141 0.17 -8.36 -1.65
CA ALA A 141 1.39 -8.70 -2.38
C ALA A 141 1.20 -9.88 -3.33
N GLY A 142 1.73 -9.78 -4.56
CA GLY A 142 1.68 -10.82 -5.57
C GLY A 142 0.32 -10.99 -6.27
N THR A 143 -0.71 -10.22 -5.90
CA THR A 143 -2.02 -10.25 -6.57
C THR A 143 -2.06 -9.22 -7.69
N ARG A 144 -2.52 -9.60 -8.88
CA ARG A 144 -2.67 -8.68 -10.02
C ARG A 144 -3.97 -7.90 -9.90
N TYR A 145 -3.88 -6.58 -10.00
CA TYR A 145 -5.00 -5.65 -9.98
C TYR A 145 -5.03 -4.82 -11.26
N GLN A 146 -6.24 -4.50 -11.73
CA GLN A 146 -6.46 -3.56 -12.82
C GLN A 146 -6.98 -2.25 -12.22
N ILE A 147 -6.08 -1.27 -12.09
CA ILE A 147 -6.37 0.04 -11.48
C ILE A 147 -5.81 1.15 -12.36
N SER A 148 -6.36 2.37 -12.24
CA SER A 148 -5.79 3.51 -12.97
C SER A 148 -4.36 3.80 -12.50
N ALA A 149 -3.52 4.35 -13.38
CA ALA A 149 -2.16 4.76 -13.02
C ALA A 149 -2.14 5.76 -11.85
N GLN A 150 -3.12 6.68 -11.80
CA GLN A 150 -3.29 7.62 -10.69
C GLN A 150 -3.54 6.88 -9.38
N ARG A 151 -4.47 5.90 -9.37
CA ARG A 151 -4.78 5.12 -8.17
C ARG A 151 -3.58 4.28 -7.73
N ALA A 152 -2.82 3.71 -8.67
CA ALA A 152 -1.59 3.00 -8.38
C ALA A 152 -0.55 3.90 -7.71
N PHE A 153 -0.40 5.14 -8.19
CA PHE A 153 0.52 6.12 -7.60
C PHE A 153 0.07 6.58 -6.21
N GLU A 154 -1.21 6.92 -6.03
CA GLU A 154 -1.79 7.25 -4.72
C GLU A 154 -1.52 6.13 -3.71
N LEU A 155 -1.80 4.88 -4.09
CA LEU A 155 -1.56 3.71 -3.25
C LEU A 155 -0.08 3.47 -2.96
N ALA A 156 0.83 3.76 -3.91
CA ALA A 156 2.27 3.66 -3.71
C ALA A 156 2.82 4.77 -2.81
N THR A 157 2.19 5.95 -2.79
CA THR A 157 2.62 7.08 -1.95
C THR A 157 2.05 7.04 -0.53
N THR A 158 1.00 6.25 -0.28
CA THR A 158 0.39 6.15 1.05
C THR A 158 1.01 4.97 1.79
N ALA A 159 1.98 5.23 2.66
CA ALA A 159 2.63 4.19 3.46
C ALA A 159 1.60 3.50 4.36
N TYR A 160 1.53 2.18 4.29
CA TYR A 160 0.74 1.38 5.22
C TYR A 160 1.48 1.29 6.55
N PHE A 161 0.82 1.73 7.62
CA PHE A 161 1.34 1.60 8.98
C PHE A 161 0.53 0.55 9.72
N THR A 162 1.22 -0.49 10.19
CA THR A 162 0.62 -1.57 10.99
C THR A 162 0.02 -0.97 12.28
N PRO A 163 -1.24 -1.27 12.60
CA PRO A 163 -1.83 -0.91 13.88
C PRO A 163 -1.08 -1.55 15.04
N ALA A 164 -1.01 -0.85 16.16
CA ALA A 164 -0.52 -1.38 17.42
C ALA A 164 -1.39 -0.86 18.56
N PHE A 165 -1.46 -1.62 19.66
CA PHE A 165 -2.04 -1.12 20.89
C PHE A 165 -1.06 -0.16 21.57
N GLU A 166 -1.52 1.04 21.87
CA GLU A 166 -0.77 2.07 22.61
C GLU A 166 -0.99 1.96 24.12
N GLY A 167 -2.04 1.25 24.53
CA GLY A 167 -2.32 0.93 25.93
C GLY A 167 -3.39 -0.15 26.05
N PHE A 168 -3.38 -0.88 27.16
CA PHE A 168 -4.41 -1.84 27.54
C PHE A 168 -4.48 -1.92 29.07
N THR A 169 -5.68 -1.76 29.62
CA THR A 169 -5.91 -1.68 31.07
C THR A 169 -7.16 -2.46 31.48
N PHE A 170 -7.19 -2.89 32.74
CA PHE A 170 -8.29 -3.55 33.43
C PHE A 170 -8.54 -2.80 34.73
N ASP A 171 -9.79 -2.37 35.00
CA ASP A 171 -10.11 -1.49 36.14
C ASP A 171 -9.26 -0.20 36.17
N GLY A 172 -8.91 0.34 35.00
CA GLY A 172 -8.06 1.52 34.87
C GLY A 172 -6.59 1.31 35.26
N VAL A 173 -6.16 0.06 35.50
CA VAL A 173 -4.76 -0.28 35.76
C VAL A 173 -4.19 -1.16 34.64
N GLY A 174 -2.95 -0.89 34.24
CA GLY A 174 -2.19 -1.78 33.37
C GLY A 174 -1.66 -3.01 34.13
N SER A 175 -0.59 -3.61 33.63
CA SER A 175 0.14 -4.64 34.38
C SER A 175 0.55 -4.11 35.76
N THR A 176 0.20 -4.85 36.81
CA THR A 176 0.37 -4.39 38.18
C THR A 176 0.67 -5.54 39.13
N THR A 177 1.41 -5.24 40.19
CA THR A 177 1.63 -6.15 41.31
C THR A 177 0.75 -5.73 42.48
N ARG A 178 -0.02 -6.66 43.01
CA ARG A 178 -0.86 -6.50 44.20
C ARG A 178 -0.32 -7.37 45.34
N GLU A 179 -0.89 -7.17 46.52
CA GLU A 179 -0.61 -8.06 47.63
C GLU A 179 -1.23 -9.45 47.36
N GLU A 180 -0.51 -10.52 47.70
CA GLU A 180 -1.07 -11.86 47.80
C GLU A 180 -2.36 -11.86 48.64
N GLY A 181 -3.37 -12.59 48.19
CA GLY A 181 -4.69 -12.62 48.80
C GLY A 181 -5.64 -11.51 48.36
N THR A 182 -5.18 -10.52 47.56
CA THR A 182 -6.07 -9.47 47.04
C THR A 182 -7.18 -10.10 46.20
N ALA A 183 -8.44 -9.86 46.53
CA ALA A 183 -9.59 -10.40 45.81
C ALA A 183 -10.11 -9.39 44.78
N TYR A 184 -10.31 -9.87 43.56
CA TYR A 184 -11.13 -9.22 42.54
C TYR A 184 -12.49 -9.90 42.53
N SER A 185 -13.54 -9.12 42.78
CA SER A 185 -14.91 -9.64 42.81
C SER A 185 -15.34 -10.08 41.41
N ALA A 186 -16.22 -11.08 41.33
CA ALA A 186 -16.88 -11.37 40.06
C ALA A 186 -17.80 -10.20 39.70
N GLY A 187 -17.87 -9.83 38.43
CA GLY A 187 -18.71 -8.71 38.02
C GLY A 187 -18.34 -8.14 36.67
N VAL A 188 -18.86 -6.95 36.39
CA VAL A 188 -18.54 -6.18 35.19
C VAL A 188 -17.35 -5.28 35.50
N HIS A 189 -16.29 -5.41 34.70
CA HIS A 189 -15.06 -4.66 34.83
C HIS A 189 -14.77 -3.88 33.54
N PRO A 190 -14.36 -2.60 33.63
CA PRO A 190 -13.94 -1.85 32.47
C PRO A 190 -12.58 -2.34 31.97
N PHE A 191 -12.53 -2.64 30.68
CA PHE A 191 -11.31 -2.73 29.90
C PHE A 191 -11.21 -1.49 29.02
N ALA A 192 -10.02 -0.88 28.96
CA ALA A 192 -9.77 0.25 28.09
C ALA A 192 -8.47 0.04 27.31
N TRP A 193 -8.44 0.50 26.06
CA TRP A 193 -7.30 0.40 25.18
C TRP A 193 -7.15 1.64 24.28
N GLY A 194 -5.93 1.85 23.79
CA GLY A 194 -5.62 2.82 22.74
C GLY A 194 -4.99 2.09 21.55
N THR A 195 -5.21 2.61 20.35
CA THR A 195 -4.67 2.03 19.11
C THR A 195 -4.11 3.09 18.18
N SER A 196 -2.98 2.78 17.54
CA SER A 196 -2.42 3.55 16.44
C SER A 196 -3.02 3.11 15.11
N ASN A 197 -2.95 3.98 14.09
CA ASN A 197 -3.34 3.66 12.71
C ASN A 197 -4.75 3.06 12.58
N GLN A 198 -5.74 3.67 13.26
CA GLN A 198 -7.09 3.12 13.43
C GLN A 198 -7.80 2.75 12.12
N ALA A 199 -7.55 3.49 11.04
CA ALA A 199 -8.11 3.21 9.71
C ALA A 199 -7.65 1.85 9.13
N ASN A 200 -6.56 1.29 9.65
CA ASN A 200 -5.97 0.03 9.22
C ASN A 200 -6.36 -1.15 10.12
N ILE A 201 -7.27 -0.97 11.08
CA ILE A 201 -7.79 -2.05 11.93
C ILE A 201 -9.01 -2.67 11.25
N ALA A 202 -9.07 -4.00 11.20
CA ALA A 202 -10.24 -4.69 10.66
C ALA A 202 -11.48 -4.42 11.55
N PRO A 203 -12.63 -4.00 10.96
CA PRO A 203 -13.87 -3.75 11.71
C PRO A 203 -14.34 -5.00 12.48
N GLY A 204 -14.90 -4.81 13.68
CA GLY A 204 -15.43 -5.91 14.50
C GLY A 204 -14.42 -7.04 14.76
N GLY A 205 -13.12 -6.74 14.76
CA GLY A 205 -12.04 -7.73 14.82
C GLY A 205 -11.42 -7.91 16.20
N LEU A 206 -11.80 -7.12 17.20
CA LEU A 206 -11.14 -7.16 18.51
C LEU A 206 -11.70 -8.27 19.40
N THR A 207 -10.81 -8.92 20.14
CA THR A 207 -11.11 -9.99 21.10
C THR A 207 -10.35 -9.73 22.40
N ILE A 208 -11.04 -9.84 23.53
CA ILE A 208 -10.44 -9.82 24.86
C ILE A 208 -10.54 -11.22 25.47
N ARG A 209 -9.41 -11.73 25.97
CA ARG A 209 -9.26 -13.09 26.46
C ARG A 209 -8.59 -13.12 27.83
N ASP A 210 -9.12 -13.90 28.76
CA ASP A 210 -8.35 -14.39 29.90
C ASP A 210 -7.51 -15.58 29.44
N ILE A 211 -6.20 -15.35 29.27
CA ILE A 211 -5.28 -16.41 28.85
C ILE A 211 -5.09 -17.42 29.99
N THR A 212 -5.13 -16.98 31.24
CA THR A 212 -4.92 -17.86 32.41
C THR A 212 -6.05 -18.87 32.54
N ALA A 213 -7.29 -18.44 32.33
CA ALA A 213 -8.46 -19.32 32.28
C ALA A 213 -8.70 -19.95 30.89
N ASN A 214 -7.88 -19.62 29.89
CA ASN A 214 -8.04 -20.07 28.50
C ASN A 214 -9.43 -19.70 27.90
N GLN A 215 -10.02 -18.58 28.30
CA GLN A 215 -11.40 -18.17 28.00
C GLN A 215 -11.46 -16.85 27.25
N ASN A 216 -12.20 -16.79 26.13
CA ASN A 216 -12.58 -15.52 25.52
C ASN A 216 -13.65 -14.85 26.38
N LEU A 217 -13.38 -13.62 26.80
CA LEU A 217 -14.31 -12.82 27.61
C LEU A 217 -15.24 -11.98 26.73
N ALA A 218 -14.72 -11.51 25.59
CA ALA A 218 -15.48 -10.82 24.57
C ALA A 218 -14.83 -11.00 23.19
N THR A 219 -15.64 -11.03 22.14
CA THR A 219 -15.22 -11.20 20.73
C THR A 219 -16.06 -10.31 19.84
N GLY A 220 -15.52 -9.90 18.69
CA GLY A 220 -16.26 -9.08 17.74
C GLY A 220 -16.40 -7.63 18.20
N LEU A 221 -15.47 -7.17 19.04
CA LEU A 221 -15.48 -5.82 19.59
C LEU A 221 -15.07 -4.80 18.52
N GLU A 222 -15.71 -3.65 18.55
CA GLU A 222 -15.30 -2.48 17.78
C GLU A 222 -14.06 -1.84 18.40
N ASN A 223 -13.32 -1.05 17.63
CA ASN A 223 -12.19 -0.29 18.14
C ASN A 223 -12.63 1.10 18.64
N ASP A 224 -13.40 1.12 19.72
CA ASP A 224 -13.89 2.33 20.39
C ASP A 224 -13.08 2.72 21.64
N GLY A 225 -12.14 1.86 22.04
CA GLY A 225 -11.20 2.09 23.13
C GLY A 225 -11.70 1.66 24.51
N PHE A 226 -12.90 1.10 24.62
CA PHE A 226 -13.50 0.79 25.92
C PHE A 226 -14.58 -0.31 25.84
N GLU A 227 -14.57 -1.25 26.79
CA GLU A 227 -15.66 -2.22 26.95
C GLU A 227 -15.87 -2.62 28.41
N ASN A 228 -17.12 -2.87 28.78
CA ASN A 228 -17.50 -3.36 30.12
C ASN A 228 -17.78 -4.86 30.05
N ILE A 229 -16.84 -5.67 30.56
CA ILE A 229 -16.86 -7.11 30.37
C ILE A 229 -17.10 -7.83 31.69
N SER A 230 -17.94 -8.86 31.67
CA SER A 230 -18.11 -9.74 32.83
C SER A 230 -16.89 -10.63 33.01
N VAL A 231 -16.26 -10.55 34.18
CA VAL A 231 -15.07 -11.31 34.54
C VAL A 231 -15.35 -12.16 35.77
N PRO A 232 -14.95 -13.45 35.77
CA PRO A 232 -14.99 -14.28 36.97
C PRO A 232 -14.13 -13.69 38.09
N GLY A 233 -14.62 -13.76 39.33
CA GLY A 233 -13.84 -13.34 40.49
C GLY A 233 -12.60 -14.21 40.67
N PHE A 234 -11.52 -13.62 41.16
CA PHE A 234 -10.28 -14.34 41.45
C PHE A 234 -9.51 -13.72 42.62
N THR A 235 -8.67 -14.53 43.24
CA THR A 235 -7.74 -14.09 44.29
C THR A 235 -6.33 -14.09 43.74
N VAL A 236 -5.59 -13.01 43.97
CA VAL A 236 -4.19 -12.88 43.58
C VAL A 236 -3.35 -13.82 44.44
N GLY A 237 -2.69 -14.81 43.82
CA GLY A 237 -1.68 -15.66 44.45
C GLY A 237 -0.27 -15.07 44.32
N LEU A 238 0.73 -15.75 44.88
CA LEU A 238 2.12 -15.35 44.75
C LEU A 238 2.60 -15.53 43.29
N GLY A 239 3.26 -14.51 42.72
CA GLY A 239 3.71 -14.53 41.32
C GLY A 239 2.58 -14.17 40.34
N GLU A 240 2.68 -14.62 39.09
CA GLU A 240 1.63 -14.34 38.11
C GLU A 240 0.32 -15.03 38.47
N SER A 241 -0.76 -14.26 38.61
CA SER A 241 -2.08 -14.76 38.99
C SER A 241 -3.08 -14.73 37.86
N ARG A 242 -2.99 -13.71 37.00
CA ARG A 242 -3.95 -13.49 35.93
C ARG A 242 -3.30 -12.75 34.77
N ARG A 243 -3.64 -13.16 33.55
CA ARG A 243 -3.18 -12.54 32.30
C ARG A 243 -4.35 -12.35 31.37
N TYR A 244 -4.59 -11.11 30.96
CA TYR A 244 -5.55 -10.79 29.91
C TYR A 244 -4.81 -10.35 28.66
N LEU A 245 -5.43 -10.63 27.51
CA LEU A 245 -4.95 -10.28 26.18
C LEU A 245 -6.07 -9.57 25.45
N ILE A 246 -5.73 -8.45 24.81
CA ILE A 246 -6.52 -7.90 23.72
C ILE A 246 -5.80 -8.19 22.41
N SER A 247 -6.52 -8.67 21.41
CA SER A 247 -5.98 -8.98 20.09
C SER A 247 -6.92 -8.48 19.00
N GLY A 248 -6.36 -8.10 17.85
CA GLY A 248 -7.08 -7.73 16.64
C GLY A 248 -6.30 -8.13 15.38
N ASN A 249 -6.95 -7.97 14.24
CA ASN A 249 -6.32 -8.11 12.93
C ASN A 249 -6.29 -6.74 12.24
N ASP A 250 -5.21 -6.47 11.53
CA ASP A 250 -5.16 -5.34 10.62
C ASP A 250 -5.96 -5.65 9.33
N THR A 251 -6.13 -4.65 8.47
CA THR A 251 -6.85 -4.81 7.18
C THR A 251 -6.18 -5.78 6.20
N ASN A 252 -4.95 -6.22 6.47
CA ASN A 252 -4.22 -7.21 5.68
C ASN A 252 -4.38 -8.62 6.25
N GLY A 253 -4.97 -8.76 7.43
CA GLY A 253 -5.18 -10.01 8.15
C GLY A 253 -4.07 -10.34 9.15
N ASP A 254 -3.07 -9.49 9.31
CA ASP A 254 -1.99 -9.72 10.27
C ASP A 254 -2.46 -9.39 11.70
N ALA A 255 -2.07 -10.23 12.66
CA ALA A 255 -2.52 -10.09 14.04
C ALA A 255 -1.63 -9.12 14.83
N PHE A 256 -2.24 -8.32 15.70
CA PHE A 256 -1.56 -7.51 16.70
C PHE A 256 -2.25 -7.66 18.06
N PHE A 257 -1.51 -7.51 19.16
CA PHE A 257 -2.04 -7.76 20.50
C PHE A 257 -1.32 -6.95 21.58
N ALA A 258 -1.98 -6.79 22.73
CA ALA A 258 -1.40 -6.30 23.98
C ALA A 258 -1.84 -7.19 25.15
N GLN A 259 -1.04 -7.19 26.21
CA GLN A 259 -1.27 -8.00 27.39
C GLN A 259 -1.19 -7.18 28.67
N ILE A 260 -1.98 -7.59 29.65
CA ILE A 260 -1.84 -7.17 31.04
C ILE A 260 -1.57 -8.38 31.92
N VAL A 261 -0.68 -8.21 32.88
CA VAL A 261 -0.34 -9.23 33.87
C VAL A 261 -0.63 -8.68 35.26
N ILE A 262 -1.46 -9.40 36.00
CA ILE A 262 -1.71 -9.15 37.42
C ILE A 262 -0.92 -10.19 38.19
N SER A 263 0.04 -9.71 38.99
CA SER A 263 0.89 -10.55 39.83
C SER A 263 0.70 -10.23 41.30
N GLY A 264 1.00 -11.21 42.16
CA GLY A 264 1.01 -11.04 43.61
C GLY A 264 2.41 -11.05 44.18
N ALA A 265 2.61 -10.22 45.18
CA ALA A 265 3.79 -10.18 46.02
C ALA A 265 3.38 -10.05 47.49
N ARG A 266 4.32 -10.25 48.40
CA ARG A 266 4.08 -10.05 49.83
C ARG A 266 4.55 -8.66 50.24
N TYR A 267 3.96 -8.11 51.29
CA TYR A 267 4.49 -6.90 51.91
C TYR A 267 5.60 -7.24 52.92
N ILE A 268 6.58 -6.36 53.01
CA ILE A 268 7.41 -6.16 54.19
C ILE A 268 6.80 -4.98 54.93
N PHE A 269 6.43 -5.17 56.19
CA PHE A 269 5.89 -4.12 57.06
C PHE A 269 6.98 -3.67 58.02
N TYR A 270 7.11 -2.36 58.26
CA TYR A 270 8.18 -1.83 59.11
C TYR A 270 7.83 -0.50 59.74
N GLY A 271 8.38 -0.23 60.91
CA GLY A 271 8.20 1.06 61.56
C GLY A 271 8.64 1.11 63.01
N SER A 272 8.50 2.31 63.54
CA SER A 272 8.58 2.64 64.96
C SER A 272 7.28 2.28 65.68
N MET A 273 7.37 1.83 66.93
CA MET A 273 6.23 1.34 67.71
C MET A 273 6.45 1.48 69.22
N GLY A 274 5.39 1.78 69.98
CA GLY A 274 5.47 1.86 71.44
C GLY A 274 5.77 0.51 72.12
N SER A 275 5.41 -0.60 71.47
CA SER A 275 5.69 -1.98 71.94
C SER A 275 5.73 -2.96 70.76
N ALA A 276 6.36 -4.11 70.95
CA ALA A 276 6.46 -5.15 69.92
C ALA A 276 5.06 -5.69 69.52
N PRO A 277 4.75 -5.81 68.21
CA PRO A 277 3.49 -6.37 67.73
C PRO A 277 3.27 -7.79 68.25
N THR A 278 2.04 -8.05 68.67
CA THR A 278 1.57 -9.37 69.12
C THR A 278 0.47 -9.91 68.22
N THR A 279 -0.04 -9.10 67.29
CA THR A 279 -1.10 -9.49 66.33
C THR A 279 -0.75 -9.07 64.90
N SER A 280 -1.27 -9.81 63.93
CA SER A 280 -1.19 -9.48 62.49
C SER A 280 -1.65 -8.05 62.21
N ALA A 281 -2.77 -7.62 62.81
CA ALA A 281 -3.31 -6.26 62.65
C ALA A 281 -2.31 -5.18 63.08
N GLN A 282 -1.58 -5.38 64.17
CA GLN A 282 -0.55 -4.43 64.63
C GLN A 282 0.63 -4.34 63.66
N VAL A 283 1.07 -5.46 63.07
CA VAL A 283 2.13 -5.45 62.05
C VAL A 283 1.66 -4.73 60.77
N ARG A 284 0.42 -4.98 60.33
CA ARG A 284 -0.14 -4.32 59.14
C ARG A 284 -0.42 -2.82 59.34
N ALA A 285 -0.54 -2.38 60.60
CA ALA A 285 -0.72 -0.98 60.98
C ALA A 285 0.60 -0.20 61.05
N LEU A 286 1.76 -0.82 60.79
CA LEU A 286 3.03 -0.12 60.74
C LEU A 286 3.06 0.93 59.63
N ALA A 287 3.72 2.06 59.91
CA ALA A 287 3.73 3.22 59.03
C ALA A 287 4.39 2.94 57.67
N GLY A 288 5.39 2.06 57.64
CA GLY A 288 6.10 1.66 56.43
C GLY A 288 5.63 0.31 55.91
N LYS A 289 5.48 0.21 54.59
CA LYS A 289 5.30 -1.06 53.88
C LYS A 289 5.87 -0.99 52.48
N GLN A 290 6.42 -2.09 52.00
CA GLN A 290 6.89 -2.24 50.61
C GLN A 290 6.61 -3.64 50.08
N LEU A 291 6.31 -3.77 48.79
CA LEU A 291 6.17 -5.10 48.18
C LEU A 291 7.55 -5.73 47.99
N THR A 292 7.65 -7.05 48.12
CA THR A 292 8.92 -7.78 47.89
C THR A 292 9.48 -7.61 46.47
N THR A 293 8.65 -7.21 45.50
CA THR A 293 9.09 -6.90 44.13
C THR A 293 9.76 -5.52 44.00
N GLN A 294 9.63 -4.65 45.01
CA GLN A 294 10.27 -3.33 45.04
C GLN A 294 11.72 -3.39 45.53
N GLY A 295 12.17 -4.57 45.99
CA GLY A 295 13.52 -4.83 46.44
C GLY A 295 13.59 -5.33 47.89
N ASN A 296 14.80 -5.68 48.31
CA ASN A 296 15.08 -6.24 49.63
C ASN A 296 15.69 -5.22 50.60
N THR A 297 15.71 -3.94 50.23
CA THR A 297 16.31 -2.87 51.03
C THR A 297 15.29 -1.77 51.28
N PHE A 298 15.21 -1.30 52.53
CA PHE A 298 14.30 -0.23 52.93
C PHE A 298 14.84 0.56 54.11
N THR A 299 14.33 1.78 54.29
CA THR A 299 14.69 2.65 55.41
C THR A 299 13.55 2.70 56.42
N LEU A 300 13.84 2.27 57.66
CA LEU A 300 12.96 2.45 58.81
C LEU A 300 13.36 3.75 59.53
N ASN A 301 12.41 4.69 59.62
CA ASN A 301 12.56 5.91 60.43
C ASN A 301 12.18 5.62 61.88
N THR A 302 13.06 5.95 62.82
CA THR A 302 12.88 5.65 64.25
C THR A 302 12.07 6.73 64.97
N GLY A 303 11.98 7.94 64.41
CA GLY A 303 11.45 9.09 65.13
C GLY A 303 12.28 9.41 66.39
N ASN A 304 11.66 10.07 67.36
CA ASN A 304 12.29 10.48 68.62
C ASN A 304 11.42 10.21 69.85
N VAL A 305 10.40 9.36 69.72
CA VAL A 305 9.41 9.07 70.77
C VAL A 305 9.48 7.62 71.23
N ASP A 306 9.40 6.69 70.29
CA ASP A 306 9.37 5.27 70.64
C ASP A 306 10.76 4.71 70.92
N ARG A 307 10.76 3.53 71.54
CA ARG A 307 11.96 2.76 71.90
C ARG A 307 12.04 1.40 71.21
N THR A 308 11.01 1.05 70.46
CA THR A 308 10.91 -0.24 69.78
C THR A 308 10.79 0.01 68.29
N PHE A 309 11.59 -0.71 67.52
CA PHE A 309 11.64 -0.60 66.07
C PHE A 309 11.59 -2.02 65.52
N GLY A 310 10.76 -2.24 64.51
CA GLY A 310 10.62 -3.58 63.98
C GLY A 310 10.17 -3.62 62.54
N PHE A 311 10.39 -4.80 61.95
CA PHE A 311 9.89 -5.13 60.64
C PHE A 311 9.54 -6.60 60.56
N TRP A 312 8.52 -6.93 59.78
CA TRP A 312 8.16 -8.30 59.46
C TRP A 312 8.63 -8.64 58.05
N ALA A 313 9.36 -9.76 57.93
CA ALA A 313 9.80 -10.31 56.66
C ALA A 313 9.00 -11.59 56.34
N PRO A 314 8.46 -11.71 55.10
CA PRO A 314 7.79 -12.93 54.65
C PRO A 314 8.77 -14.11 54.49
N PRO A 315 8.26 -15.34 54.27
CA PRO A 315 9.09 -16.52 54.06
C PRO A 315 10.07 -16.32 52.91
N GLY A 316 11.29 -16.81 53.10
CA GLY A 316 12.36 -16.73 52.09
C GLY A 316 13.17 -15.44 52.13
N LEU A 317 12.83 -14.48 52.99
CA LEU A 317 13.66 -13.30 53.26
C LEU A 317 14.18 -13.33 54.69
N THR A 318 15.50 -13.19 54.84
CA THR A 318 16.14 -13.14 56.17
C THR A 318 16.89 -11.82 56.36
N LEU A 319 16.98 -11.35 57.61
CA LEU A 319 17.76 -10.15 57.91
C LEU A 319 19.24 -10.41 57.60
N LYS A 320 19.82 -9.60 56.72
CA LYS A 320 21.24 -9.65 56.35
C LYS A 320 22.07 -8.56 57.00
N LEU A 321 21.58 -7.32 56.98
CA LEU A 321 22.30 -6.14 57.48
C LEU A 321 21.33 -5.07 57.96
N VAL A 322 21.65 -4.44 59.09
CA VAL A 322 21.08 -3.14 59.48
C VAL A 322 22.20 -2.15 59.71
N THR A 323 22.15 -1.01 59.04
CA THR A 323 23.06 0.11 59.24
C THR A 323 22.28 1.35 59.67
N ASP A 324 22.70 1.96 60.77
CA ASP A 324 22.24 3.30 61.17
C ASP A 324 22.92 4.34 60.27
N GLN A 325 22.14 5.10 59.50
CA GLN A 325 22.70 6.02 58.50
C GLN A 325 23.26 7.31 59.10
N GLU A 326 22.91 7.65 60.34
CA GLU A 326 23.38 8.85 61.02
C GLU A 326 24.74 8.61 61.67
N THR A 327 24.99 7.39 62.14
CA THR A 327 26.21 7.02 62.87
C THR A 327 27.12 6.04 62.12
N ASN A 328 26.64 5.46 61.01
CA ASN A 328 27.26 4.33 60.30
C ASN A 328 27.46 3.07 61.17
N ALA A 329 26.77 2.98 62.31
CA ALA A 329 26.84 1.82 63.18
C ALA A 329 26.12 0.62 62.54
N THR A 330 26.68 -0.58 62.70
CA THR A 330 26.00 -1.83 62.33
C THR A 330 25.13 -2.29 63.49
N LEU A 331 23.82 -2.36 63.27
CA LEU A 331 22.81 -2.70 64.27
C LEU A 331 22.25 -4.13 64.12
N THR A 332 22.75 -4.93 63.16
CA THR A 332 22.16 -6.23 62.80
C THR A 332 21.90 -7.15 63.98
N SER A 333 22.84 -7.27 64.92
CA SER A 333 22.71 -8.14 66.10
C SER A 333 21.74 -7.62 67.16
N GLN A 334 21.29 -6.36 67.08
CA GLN A 334 20.33 -5.76 67.99
C GLN A 334 18.88 -6.08 67.62
N TYR A 335 18.65 -6.55 66.40
CA TYR A 335 17.34 -7.01 65.94
C TYR A 335 17.16 -8.49 66.26
N VAL A 336 16.29 -8.79 67.22
CA VAL A 336 15.97 -10.15 67.63
C VAL A 336 14.87 -10.72 66.72
N ALA A 337 15.14 -11.87 66.12
CA ALA A 337 14.20 -12.60 65.27
C ALA A 337 13.21 -13.40 66.11
N GLN A 338 11.93 -13.34 65.77
CA GLN A 338 10.88 -14.18 66.35
C GLN A 338 9.93 -14.69 65.26
N PRO A 339 9.52 -15.98 65.28
CA PRO A 339 8.50 -16.48 64.39
C PRO A 339 7.19 -15.71 64.56
N PHE A 340 6.61 -15.25 63.45
CA PHE A 340 5.39 -14.45 63.49
C PHE A 340 4.60 -14.60 62.19
N SER A 341 3.28 -14.78 62.27
CA SER A 341 2.41 -14.83 61.09
C SER A 341 1.65 -13.53 60.89
N VAL A 342 1.66 -13.03 59.66
CA VAL A 342 0.88 -11.85 59.25
C VAL A 342 -0.14 -12.30 58.22
N ASP A 343 -1.39 -11.92 58.40
CA ASP A 343 -2.44 -12.23 57.43
C ASP A 343 -2.15 -11.48 56.14
N ASN A 344 -2.28 -12.15 55.00
CA ASN A 344 -2.23 -11.49 53.70
C ASN A 344 -3.51 -10.66 53.45
N ALA A 345 -3.66 -10.06 52.26
CA ALA A 345 -4.84 -9.24 51.95
C ALA A 345 -6.17 -10.01 52.03
N GLY A 346 -6.13 -11.33 51.86
CA GLY A 346 -7.29 -12.23 51.95
C GLY A 346 -7.56 -12.76 53.35
N GLY A 347 -6.84 -12.30 54.39
CA GLY A 347 -7.00 -12.77 55.76
C GLY A 347 -6.38 -14.14 56.04
N THR A 348 -5.58 -14.68 55.13
CA THR A 348 -4.89 -15.96 55.33
C THR A 348 -3.55 -15.72 56.01
N PRO A 349 -3.25 -16.36 57.16
CA PRO A 349 -1.96 -16.20 57.85
C PRO A 349 -0.80 -16.66 56.98
N VAL A 350 0.19 -15.78 56.80
CA VAL A 350 1.47 -16.08 56.16
C VAL A 350 2.54 -16.12 57.25
N ALA A 351 3.15 -17.29 57.44
CA ALA A 351 4.27 -17.45 58.36
C ALA A 351 5.43 -16.52 57.95
N GLY A 352 6.23 -16.03 58.89
CA GLY A 352 7.37 -15.17 58.59
C GLY A 352 8.18 -14.90 59.85
N THR A 353 9.02 -13.87 59.79
CA THR A 353 9.87 -13.49 60.91
C THR A 353 9.67 -12.03 61.23
N LEU A 354 9.27 -11.74 62.47
CA LEU A 354 9.28 -10.38 63.00
C LEU A 354 10.65 -10.14 63.64
N TYR A 355 11.32 -9.08 63.22
CA TYR A 355 12.58 -8.62 63.78
C TYR A 355 12.32 -7.38 64.61
N VAL A 356 12.72 -7.41 65.89
CA VAL A 356 12.49 -6.31 66.83
C VAL A 356 13.79 -5.88 67.47
N MET A 357 14.05 -4.59 67.44
CA MET A 357 15.09 -3.93 68.21
C MET A 357 14.43 -3.07 69.28
N GLN A 358 14.91 -3.19 70.52
CA GLN A 358 14.44 -2.39 71.64
C GLN A 358 15.62 -1.68 72.31
N GLN A 359 15.44 -0.39 72.60
CA GLN A 359 16.42 0.43 73.29
C GLN A 359 15.90 0.89 74.66
N ALA A 360 16.82 1.28 75.55
CA ALA A 360 16.46 1.76 76.89
C ALA A 360 15.80 3.15 76.85
N ILE A 361 16.30 4.02 75.97
CA ILE A 361 15.86 5.40 75.79
C ILE A 361 15.53 5.66 74.30
N PRO A 362 14.58 6.56 73.98
CA PRO A 362 14.34 6.97 72.60
C PRO A 362 15.57 7.64 72.01
N PHE A 363 15.69 7.64 70.68
CA PHE A 363 16.68 8.47 70.00
C PHE A 363 16.41 9.96 70.26
N SER A 364 17.48 10.76 70.36
CA SER A 364 17.38 12.21 70.55
C SER A 364 16.89 12.95 69.31
N SER A 365 17.03 12.34 68.13
CA SER A 365 16.51 12.79 66.83
C SER A 365 16.10 11.56 66.00
N ASN A 366 15.44 11.78 64.85
CA ASN A 366 15.13 10.67 63.95
C ASN A 366 16.41 10.05 63.38
N HIS A 367 16.58 8.75 63.59
CA HIS A 367 17.56 7.92 62.91
C HIS A 367 16.88 7.12 61.78
N ARG A 368 17.68 6.71 60.80
CA ARG A 368 17.30 5.95 59.63
C ARG A 368 18.08 4.64 59.64
N HIS A 369 17.35 3.56 59.88
CA HIS A 369 17.92 2.23 59.81
C HIS A 369 17.75 1.72 58.37
N LEU A 370 18.85 1.59 57.65
CA LEU A 370 18.89 0.96 56.34
C LEU A 370 18.94 -0.56 56.55
N ILE A 371 17.82 -1.22 56.27
CA ILE A 371 17.65 -2.66 56.46
C ILE A 371 17.82 -3.34 55.10
N THR A 372 18.61 -4.40 55.06
CA THR A 372 18.79 -5.26 53.88
C THR A 372 18.45 -6.70 54.22
N LEU A 373 17.60 -7.30 53.40
CA LEU A 373 17.20 -8.70 53.47
C LEU A 373 17.94 -9.53 52.40
N GLY A 374 18.13 -10.82 52.65
CA GLY A 374 18.83 -11.74 51.76
C GLY A 374 18.39 -13.18 51.90
#